data_AF-A0A355E722-F1
#
_entry.id   AF-A0A355E722-F1
#
_cell.length_a   1.000
_cell.length_b   1.000
_cell.length_c   1.000
_cell.angle_alpha   90.00
_cell.angle_beta   90.00
_cell.angle_gamma   90.00
#
_symmetry.space_group_name_H-M   'P 1'
#
loop_
_entity.id
_entity.type
_entity.pdbx_description
1 polymer ?
#
loop_
_entity_poly.entity_id
_entity_poly.type
_entity_poly.pdbx_seq_one_letter_code
_entity_poly.pdbx_strand_id
1 'polypeptide(L)'
;MILNPFFLTLFLFLGAAASCEDWRKQRVSNRWILLGLGACAFGYGYLLLNSLLGHWKLRFLFLGEVYLPFSFYPLLLLHAALVTAAALFAWWIRVWPAGDAKLYIVLGLLIVLVDQNIFGFPWVLFLKMLVNIFVPAGIWILLMLTAAGVRALPRLRPAGVRRELTAFCEEALVRVMEIWPYRQALAFYLTHVFALFVGLQLINHRLAAFEVFRTGTGPLILLFFLYFVWGPISRLLRQRGFVAVWAILIVLLWLDPEVQANGLGPVLQSVLRNMVLFGFIFMTFRSTIALILRRQSESRVDMKELRPGMVLSDQAWGALRRFSASSDQPAPRRYADGLFSDDLEPLRNLADMPNLVMTVYRSSPFAFWVFLGSLLSLAIRKNVMFWLIRLWGDRPGVLEAARGAWGL
;
A
#
# COMPACT_ATOMS: atom_id res chain seq x y z
N MET A 1 -16.51 30.74 9.53
CA MET A 1 -15.92 29.48 10.02
C MET A 1 -16.90 28.28 10.00
N ILE A 2 -18.07 28.39 9.35
CA ILE A 2 -19.17 27.39 9.36
C ILE A 2 -18.96 26.23 8.36
N LEU A 3 -18.09 26.39 7.36
CA LEU A 3 -17.88 25.38 6.32
C LEU A 3 -17.16 24.11 6.81
N ASN A 4 -16.26 24.25 7.78
CA ASN A 4 -15.45 23.15 8.29
C ASN A 4 -16.31 22.01 8.92
N PRO A 5 -17.25 22.29 9.85
CA PRO A 5 -18.08 21.23 10.44
C PRO A 5 -18.98 20.53 9.40
N PHE A 6 -19.50 21.24 8.40
CA PHE A 6 -20.31 20.62 7.34
C PHE A 6 -19.51 19.58 6.54
N PHE A 7 -18.32 19.96 6.03
CA PHE A 7 -17.49 19.03 5.28
C PHE A 7 -16.97 17.89 6.15
N LEU A 8 -16.71 18.14 7.44
CA LEU A 8 -16.32 17.08 8.38
C LEU A 8 -17.46 16.06 8.57
N THR A 9 -18.70 16.52 8.81
CA THR A 9 -19.87 15.64 8.92
C THR A 9 -20.07 14.85 7.65
N LEU A 10 -19.96 15.49 6.48
CA LEU A 10 -20.08 14.81 5.20
C LEU A 10 -18.97 13.77 4.99
N PHE A 11 -17.71 14.12 5.31
CA PHE A 11 -16.57 13.21 5.24
C PHE A 11 -16.79 11.96 6.11
N LEU A 12 -17.23 12.16 7.36
CA LEU A 12 -17.52 11.06 8.29
C LEU A 12 -18.68 10.20 7.80
N PHE A 13 -19.77 10.83 7.35
CA PHE A 13 -20.94 10.14 6.82
C PHE A 13 -20.59 9.30 5.59
N LEU A 14 -19.90 9.88 4.61
CA LEU A 14 -19.56 9.21 3.36
C LEU A 14 -18.59 8.05 3.59
N GLY A 15 -17.57 8.27 4.42
CA GLY A 15 -16.62 7.22 4.79
C GLY A 15 -17.27 6.06 5.54
N ALA A 16 -18.14 6.35 6.52
CA ALA A 16 -18.87 5.32 7.25
C ALA A 16 -19.88 4.58 6.36
N ALA A 17 -20.65 5.30 5.54
CA ALA A 17 -21.64 4.70 4.64
C ALA A 17 -21.00 3.79 3.59
N ALA A 18 -19.90 4.23 2.97
CA ALA A 18 -19.13 3.42 2.03
C ALA A 18 -18.55 2.16 2.72
N SER A 19 -18.00 2.31 3.93
CA SER A 19 -17.45 1.20 4.72
C SER A 19 -18.53 0.19 5.14
N CYS A 20 -19.71 0.66 5.55
CA CYS A 20 -20.85 -0.21 5.88
C CYS A 20 -21.39 -0.95 4.65
N GLU A 21 -21.45 -0.28 3.49
CA GLU A 21 -21.86 -0.94 2.26
C GLU A 21 -20.82 -1.97 1.79
N ASP A 22 -19.53 -1.66 1.89
CA ASP A 22 -18.44 -2.58 1.58
C ASP A 22 -18.47 -3.81 2.50
N TRP A 23 -18.73 -3.64 3.80
CA TRP A 23 -18.89 -4.77 4.72
C TRP A 23 -20.04 -5.71 4.31
N ARG A 24 -21.17 -5.15 3.87
CA ARG A 24 -22.39 -5.91 3.53
C ARG A 24 -22.33 -6.53 2.14
N LYS A 25 -21.81 -5.80 1.15
CA LYS A 25 -21.89 -6.14 -0.27
C LYS A 25 -20.52 -6.45 -0.89
N GLN A 26 -19.42 -6.30 -0.15
CA GLN A 26 -18.04 -6.46 -0.63
C GLN A 26 -17.74 -5.58 -1.85
N ARG A 27 -18.40 -4.42 -1.91
CA ARG A 27 -18.27 -3.45 -3.00
C ARG A 27 -18.65 -2.05 -2.53
N VAL A 28 -17.82 -1.08 -2.87
CA VAL A 28 -18.16 0.34 -2.77
C VAL A 28 -19.04 0.76 -3.95
N SER A 29 -20.26 1.21 -3.67
CA SER A 29 -21.21 1.66 -4.70
C SER A 29 -20.82 3.01 -5.30
N ASN A 30 -20.99 3.15 -6.62
CA ASN A 30 -20.72 4.40 -7.34
C ASN A 30 -21.55 5.57 -6.82
N ARG A 31 -22.71 5.35 -6.18
CA ARG A 31 -23.56 6.41 -5.63
C ARG A 31 -22.83 7.25 -4.57
N TRP A 32 -22.04 6.62 -3.69
CA TRP A 32 -21.27 7.32 -2.67
C TRP A 32 -20.11 8.09 -3.28
N ILE A 33 -19.48 7.51 -4.30
CA ILE A 33 -18.40 8.18 -5.04
C ILE A 33 -18.94 9.43 -5.74
N LEU A 34 -20.07 9.32 -6.44
CA LEU A 34 -20.70 10.44 -7.13
C LEU A 34 -21.16 11.54 -6.16
N LEU A 35 -21.76 11.15 -5.02
CA LEU A 35 -22.15 12.10 -3.97
C LEU A 35 -20.93 12.87 -3.44
N GLY A 36 -19.83 12.17 -3.18
CA GLY A 36 -18.59 12.79 -2.69
C GLY A 36 -17.93 13.71 -3.72
N LEU A 37 -17.84 13.27 -4.98
CA LEU A 37 -17.35 14.11 -6.07
C LEU A 37 -18.21 15.36 -6.27
N GLY A 38 -19.54 15.21 -6.22
CA GLY A 38 -20.48 16.32 -6.30
C GLY A 38 -20.28 17.32 -5.16
N ALA A 39 -20.08 16.84 -3.93
CA ALA A 39 -19.78 17.69 -2.79
C ALA A 39 -18.40 18.37 -2.89
N CYS A 40 -17.38 17.68 -3.42
CA CYS A 40 -16.09 18.30 -3.70
C CYS A 40 -16.24 19.42 -4.74
N ALA A 41 -16.93 19.16 -5.85
CA ALA A 41 -17.17 20.16 -6.89
C ALA A 41 -17.92 21.38 -6.33
N PHE A 42 -18.97 21.15 -5.53
CA PHE A 42 -19.71 22.21 -4.86
C PHE A 42 -18.83 23.00 -3.89
N GLY A 43 -18.08 22.33 -3.00
CA GLY A 43 -17.24 22.98 -2.01
C GLY A 43 -16.10 23.80 -2.62
N TYR A 44 -15.41 23.24 -3.61
CA TYR A 44 -14.35 23.96 -4.32
C TYR A 44 -14.88 25.08 -5.19
N GLY A 45 -16.04 24.89 -5.83
CA GLY A 45 -16.74 25.95 -6.57
C GLY A 45 -17.14 27.10 -5.66
N TYR A 46 -17.68 26.80 -4.47
CA TYR A 46 -18.01 27.78 -3.44
C TYR A 46 -16.77 28.56 -2.98
N LEU A 47 -15.66 27.87 -2.70
CA LEU A 47 -14.40 28.53 -2.29
C LEU A 47 -13.84 29.41 -3.41
N LEU A 48 -13.86 28.93 -4.67
CA LEU A 48 -13.42 29.71 -5.83
C LEU A 48 -14.25 30.97 -6.03
N LEU A 49 -15.57 30.85 -5.95
CA LEU A 49 -16.48 32.00 -6.07
C LEU A 49 -16.24 33.03 -4.95
N ASN A 50 -16.03 32.57 -3.72
CA ASN A 50 -15.66 33.44 -2.60
C ASN A 50 -14.34 34.18 -2.86
N SER A 51 -13.33 33.51 -3.39
CA SER A 51 -12.06 34.16 -3.73
C SER A 51 -12.15 35.15 -4.87
N LEU A 52 -12.97 34.87 -5.89
CA LEU A 52 -13.24 35.82 -6.97
C LEU A 52 -13.94 37.08 -6.46
N LEU A 53 -15.02 36.92 -5.69
CA LEU A 53 -15.78 38.05 -5.13
C LEU A 53 -14.95 38.84 -4.11
N GLY A 54 -14.25 38.14 -3.22
CA GLY A 54 -13.36 38.75 -2.22
C GLY A 54 -12.22 39.54 -2.86
N HIS A 55 -11.63 39.04 -3.95
CA HIS A 55 -10.60 39.75 -4.71
C HIS A 55 -11.11 41.07 -5.30
N TRP A 56 -12.36 41.09 -5.75
CA TRP A 56 -13.01 42.30 -6.28
C TRP A 56 -13.67 43.16 -5.19
N LYS A 57 -13.48 42.80 -3.91
CA LYS A 57 -14.11 43.47 -2.74
C LYS A 57 -15.64 43.50 -2.80
N LEU A 58 -16.25 42.60 -3.57
CA LEU A 58 -17.70 42.41 -3.62
C LEU A 58 -18.13 41.47 -2.49
N ARG A 59 -19.12 41.90 -1.69
CA ARG A 59 -19.69 41.09 -0.60
C ARG A 59 -21.17 40.91 -0.83
N PHE A 60 -21.62 39.67 -0.94
CA PHE A 60 -23.02 39.36 -1.22
C PHE A 60 -23.43 38.06 -0.55
N LEU A 61 -24.45 38.07 0.32
CA LEU A 61 -25.02 36.88 0.97
C LEU A 61 -23.94 35.90 1.49
N PHE A 62 -23.07 36.37 2.40
CA PHE A 62 -21.94 35.61 2.99
C PHE A 62 -20.81 35.23 2.03
N LEU A 63 -20.93 35.53 0.73
CA LEU A 63 -19.86 35.37 -0.25
C LEU A 63 -18.88 36.57 -0.19
N GLY A 64 -17.60 36.28 -0.34
CA GLY A 64 -16.52 37.28 -0.36
C GLY A 64 -15.97 37.65 1.03
N GLU A 65 -16.52 37.08 2.10
CA GLU A 65 -16.04 37.29 3.48
C GLU A 65 -14.84 36.43 3.83
N VAL A 66 -14.86 35.15 3.43
CA VAL A 66 -13.79 34.19 3.67
C VAL A 66 -13.28 33.69 2.34
N TYR A 67 -12.11 34.16 1.95
CA TYR A 67 -11.48 33.77 0.71
C TYR A 67 -10.08 33.21 0.93
N LEU A 68 -9.68 32.33 0.02
CA LEU A 68 -8.34 31.78 -0.07
C LEU A 68 -7.50 32.55 -1.09
N PRO A 69 -6.17 32.64 -0.91
CA PRO A 69 -5.31 33.24 -1.91
C PRO A 69 -5.37 32.45 -3.22
N PHE A 70 -5.25 33.10 -4.37
CA PHE A 70 -5.30 32.41 -5.67
C PHE A 70 -4.20 31.35 -5.85
N SER A 71 -3.08 31.48 -5.12
CA SER A 71 -2.03 30.46 -5.07
C SER A 71 -2.50 29.12 -4.50
N PHE A 72 -3.62 29.07 -3.77
CA PHE A 72 -4.21 27.84 -3.26
C PHE A 72 -4.73 26.91 -4.38
N TYR A 73 -5.38 27.44 -5.41
CA TYR A 73 -5.99 26.63 -6.47
C TYR A 73 -5.01 25.80 -7.32
N PRO A 74 -3.86 26.32 -7.77
CA PRO A 74 -2.88 25.47 -8.45
C PRO A 74 -2.30 24.39 -7.52
N LEU A 75 -2.13 24.68 -6.22
CA LEU A 75 -1.71 23.67 -5.22
C LEU A 75 -2.80 22.61 -5.01
N LEU A 76 -4.08 23.00 -5.03
CA LEU A 76 -5.21 22.09 -4.98
C LEU A 76 -5.27 21.17 -6.21
N LEU A 77 -5.11 21.73 -7.42
CA LEU A 77 -5.06 20.94 -8.66
C LEU A 77 -3.90 19.94 -8.63
N LEU A 78 -2.73 20.38 -8.16
CA LEU A 78 -1.58 19.50 -7.97
C LEU A 78 -1.89 18.37 -6.97
N HIS A 79 -2.50 18.68 -5.83
CA HIS A 79 -2.90 17.68 -4.86
C HIS A 79 -3.90 16.67 -5.45
N ALA A 80 -4.92 17.15 -6.16
CA ALA A 80 -5.91 16.31 -6.84
C ALA A 80 -5.24 15.37 -7.86
N ALA A 81 -4.27 15.88 -8.63
CA ALA A 81 -3.48 15.08 -9.56
C ALA A 81 -2.66 14.00 -8.83
N LEU A 82 -1.98 14.35 -7.72
CA LEU A 82 -1.18 13.41 -6.94
C LEU A 82 -2.04 12.31 -6.28
N VAL A 83 -3.17 12.67 -5.68
CA VAL A 83 -4.12 11.70 -5.10
C VAL A 83 -4.67 10.77 -6.19
N THR A 84 -5.06 11.31 -7.33
CA THR A 84 -5.58 10.52 -8.46
C THR A 84 -4.51 9.59 -9.02
N ALA A 85 -3.29 10.09 -9.23
CA ALA A 85 -2.17 9.29 -9.69
C ALA A 85 -1.84 8.15 -8.72
N ALA A 86 -1.83 8.42 -7.41
CA ALA A 86 -1.61 7.40 -6.39
C ALA A 86 -2.70 6.32 -6.39
N ALA A 87 -3.96 6.71 -6.52
CA ALA A 87 -5.10 5.80 -6.59
C ALA A 87 -5.05 4.91 -7.83
N LEU A 88 -4.83 5.52 -9.00
CA LEU A 88 -4.70 4.82 -10.27
C LEU A 88 -3.49 3.89 -10.27
N PHE A 89 -2.38 4.32 -9.67
CA PHE A 89 -1.20 3.48 -9.50
C PHE A 89 -1.54 2.25 -8.65
N ALA A 90 -2.13 2.43 -7.47
CA ALA A 90 -2.53 1.33 -6.57
C ALA A 90 -3.51 0.35 -7.22
N TRP A 91 -4.46 0.85 -8.03
CA TRP A 91 -5.37 0.03 -8.82
C TRP A 91 -4.64 -0.72 -9.94
N TRP A 92 -3.75 -0.04 -10.68
CA TRP A 92 -3.00 -0.63 -11.79
C TRP A 92 -2.09 -1.78 -11.34
N ILE A 93 -1.45 -1.64 -10.18
CA ILE A 93 -0.66 -2.72 -9.55
C ILE A 93 -1.52 -3.78 -8.84
N ARG A 94 -2.86 -3.69 -8.94
CA ARG A 94 -3.85 -4.62 -8.35
C ARG A 94 -3.76 -4.73 -6.83
N VAL A 95 -3.33 -3.66 -6.17
CA VAL A 95 -3.34 -3.59 -4.70
C VAL A 95 -4.72 -3.22 -4.20
N TRP A 96 -5.42 -2.34 -4.93
CA TRP A 96 -6.78 -1.92 -4.60
C TRP A 96 -7.78 -2.33 -5.68
N PRO A 97 -8.97 -2.81 -5.27
CA PRO A 97 -10.18 -2.78 -6.07
C PRO A 97 -10.47 -1.38 -6.61
N ALA A 98 -11.19 -1.29 -7.73
CA ALA A 98 -11.52 0.01 -8.33
C ALA A 98 -12.39 0.88 -7.40
N GLY A 99 -13.22 0.26 -6.55
CA GLY A 99 -14.04 0.95 -5.55
C GLY A 99 -13.22 1.71 -4.51
N ASP A 100 -12.19 1.06 -3.95
CA ASP A 100 -11.33 1.63 -2.91
C ASP A 100 -10.46 2.77 -3.45
N ALA A 101 -9.95 2.62 -4.69
CA ALA A 101 -9.22 3.69 -5.36
C ALA A 101 -10.08 4.94 -5.55
N LYS A 102 -11.34 4.79 -5.98
CA LYS A 102 -12.28 5.91 -6.10
C LYS A 102 -12.60 6.54 -4.75
N LEU A 103 -12.82 5.73 -3.72
CA LEU A 103 -13.08 6.22 -2.37
C LEU A 103 -11.89 7.01 -1.83
N TYR A 104 -10.66 6.52 -2.05
CA TYR A 104 -9.45 7.24 -1.68
C TYR A 104 -9.33 8.59 -2.38
N ILE A 105 -9.68 8.69 -3.67
CA ILE A 105 -9.74 9.98 -4.38
C ILE A 105 -10.73 10.92 -3.72
N VAL A 106 -11.97 10.47 -3.48
CA VAL A 106 -13.02 11.30 -2.88
C VAL A 106 -12.62 11.77 -1.48
N LEU A 107 -12.14 10.87 -0.62
CA LEU A 107 -11.73 11.24 0.74
C LEU A 107 -10.49 12.14 0.74
N GLY A 108 -9.53 11.90 -0.17
CA GLY A 108 -8.35 12.75 -0.35
C GLY A 108 -8.68 14.15 -0.87
N LEU A 109 -9.76 14.31 -1.64
CA LEU A 109 -10.25 15.64 -2.01
C LEU A 109 -11.09 16.27 -0.90
N LEU A 110 -11.94 15.52 -0.20
CA LEU A 110 -12.73 16.06 0.92
C LEU A 110 -11.86 16.53 2.09
N ILE A 111 -10.72 15.87 2.34
CA ILE A 111 -9.85 16.19 3.47
C ILE A 111 -9.37 17.66 3.45
N VAL A 112 -9.10 18.21 2.26
CA VAL A 112 -8.65 19.59 2.07
C VAL A 112 -9.80 20.59 2.24
N LEU A 113 -11.05 20.17 1.97
CA LEU A 113 -12.25 20.96 2.28
C LEU A 113 -12.54 21.00 3.78
N VAL A 114 -12.22 19.93 4.51
CA VAL A 114 -12.30 19.89 5.97
C VAL A 114 -11.23 20.81 6.57
N ASP A 115 -9.96 20.64 6.19
CA ASP A 115 -8.86 21.47 6.68
C ASP A 115 -7.95 21.92 5.54
N GLN A 116 -8.05 23.20 5.19
CA GLN A 116 -7.27 23.84 4.13
C GLN A 116 -5.79 24.01 4.50
N ASN A 117 -5.47 23.95 5.80
CA ASN A 117 -4.12 24.09 6.34
C ASN A 117 -3.56 22.74 6.84
N ILE A 118 -4.08 21.64 6.33
CA ILE A 118 -3.65 20.30 6.73
C ILE A 118 -2.17 20.07 6.43
N PHE A 119 -1.46 19.51 7.42
CA PHE A 119 -0.02 19.27 7.31
C PHE A 119 0.33 18.33 6.15
N GLY A 120 1.28 18.76 5.32
CA GLY A 120 1.74 18.03 4.14
C GLY A 120 0.99 18.40 2.85
N PHE A 121 -0.02 19.26 2.89
CA PHE A 121 -0.64 19.79 1.67
C PHE A 121 0.34 20.71 0.92
N PRO A 122 0.42 20.63 -0.42
CA PRO A 122 -0.20 19.63 -1.30
C PRO A 122 0.64 18.36 -1.52
N TRP A 123 1.95 18.43 -1.25
CA TRP A 123 2.97 17.52 -1.76
C TRP A 123 3.02 16.15 -1.09
N VAL A 124 2.77 16.07 0.21
CA VAL A 124 3.00 14.85 1.02
C VAL A 124 1.70 14.29 1.58
N LEU A 125 0.61 15.05 1.50
CA LEU A 125 -0.68 14.65 2.10
C LEU A 125 -1.21 13.33 1.53
N PHE A 126 -1.12 13.13 0.20
CA PHE A 126 -1.55 11.86 -0.41
C PHE A 126 -0.72 10.67 0.12
N LEU A 127 0.59 10.84 0.26
CA LEU A 127 1.48 9.80 0.78
C LEU A 127 1.22 9.55 2.27
N LYS A 128 1.00 10.61 3.05
CA LYS A 128 0.59 10.52 4.45
C LYS A 128 -0.70 9.71 4.59
N MET A 129 -1.69 9.95 3.73
CA MET A 129 -2.93 9.18 3.70
C MET A 129 -2.67 7.71 3.40
N LEU A 130 -1.90 7.39 2.36
CA LEU A 130 -1.52 5.99 2.06
C LEU A 130 -0.87 5.30 3.26
N VAL A 131 0.13 5.93 3.87
CA VAL A 131 0.81 5.40 5.07
C VAL A 131 -0.21 5.16 6.19
N ASN A 132 -1.09 6.12 6.45
CA ASN A 132 -2.11 6.01 7.49
C ASN A 132 -3.22 5.00 7.17
N ILE A 133 -3.40 4.59 5.91
CA ILE A 133 -4.32 3.50 5.53
C ILE A 133 -3.66 2.15 5.78
N PHE A 134 -2.44 1.97 5.27
CA PHE A 134 -1.79 0.66 5.28
C PHE A 134 -1.13 0.30 6.61
N VAL A 135 -0.63 1.28 7.37
CA VAL A 135 0.01 0.99 8.67
C VAL A 135 -1.00 0.38 9.65
N PRO A 136 -2.18 0.96 9.92
CA PRO A 136 -3.17 0.33 10.80
C PRO A 136 -3.64 -1.03 10.27
N ALA A 137 -3.87 -1.16 8.97
CA ALA A 137 -4.25 -2.42 8.35
C ALA A 137 -3.17 -3.50 8.57
N GLY A 138 -1.90 -3.15 8.37
CA GLY A 138 -0.75 -4.02 8.60
C GLY A 138 -0.59 -4.42 10.07
N ILE A 139 -0.76 -3.47 11.00
CA ILE A 139 -0.73 -3.76 12.45
C ILE A 139 -1.86 -4.71 12.83
N TRP A 140 -3.08 -4.47 12.34
CA TRP A 140 -4.21 -5.34 12.61
C TRP A 140 -3.97 -6.77 12.11
N ILE A 141 -3.46 -6.91 10.89
CA ILE A 141 -3.05 -8.20 10.33
C ILE A 141 -2.00 -8.87 11.23
N LEU A 142 -0.96 -8.13 11.61
CA LEU A 142 0.10 -8.62 12.50
C LEU A 142 -0.45 -9.09 13.86
N LEU A 143 -1.39 -8.35 14.45
CA LEU A 143 -2.04 -8.73 15.70
C LEU A 143 -2.90 -9.99 15.57
N MET A 144 -3.65 -10.13 14.47
CA MET A 144 -4.42 -11.35 14.22
C MET A 144 -3.50 -12.57 14.08
N LEU A 145 -2.35 -12.39 13.44
CA LEU A 145 -1.34 -13.43 13.26
C LEU A 145 -0.67 -13.84 14.56
N THR A 146 -0.23 -12.87 15.35
CA THR A 146 0.39 -13.16 16.64
C THR A 146 -0.62 -13.84 17.55
N ALA A 147 -1.88 -13.38 17.57
CA ALA A 147 -2.95 -14.06 18.31
C ALA A 147 -3.19 -15.49 17.82
N ALA A 148 -3.20 -15.73 16.50
CA ALA A 148 -3.34 -17.07 15.94
C ALA A 148 -2.15 -17.97 16.28
N GLY A 149 -0.92 -17.44 16.23
CA GLY A 149 0.30 -18.14 16.61
C GLY A 149 0.32 -18.49 18.10
N VAL A 150 -0.03 -17.54 18.97
CA VAL A 150 -0.13 -17.75 20.42
C VAL A 150 -1.19 -18.80 20.75
N ARG A 151 -2.35 -18.80 20.07
CA ARG A 151 -3.37 -19.85 20.25
C ARG A 151 -2.94 -21.22 19.75
N ALA A 152 -2.04 -21.28 18.78
CA ALA A 152 -1.46 -22.53 18.30
C ALA A 152 -0.34 -23.05 19.21
N LEU A 153 0.31 -22.16 19.98
CA LEU A 153 1.48 -22.49 20.80
C LEU A 153 1.23 -23.63 21.82
N PRO A 154 0.10 -23.71 22.55
CA PRO A 154 -0.17 -24.83 23.47
C PRO A 154 -0.30 -26.19 22.78
N ARG A 155 -0.62 -26.21 21.49
CA ARG A 155 -0.73 -27.45 20.69
C ARG A 155 0.63 -27.93 20.19
N LEU A 156 1.63 -27.06 20.21
CA LEU A 156 2.99 -27.38 19.81
C LEU A 156 3.74 -27.94 21.03
N ARG A 157 3.89 -29.27 21.08
CA ARG A 157 4.85 -29.90 22.01
C ARG A 157 6.25 -29.33 21.71
N PRO A 158 7.11 -29.10 22.71
CA PRO A 158 8.47 -28.56 22.49
C PRO A 158 9.31 -29.42 21.52
N ALA A 159 9.06 -30.73 21.48
CA ALA A 159 9.66 -31.64 20.49
C ALA A 159 9.20 -31.35 19.05
N GLY A 160 7.98 -30.84 18.85
CA GLY A 160 7.44 -30.43 17.55
C GLY A 160 8.08 -29.15 17.03
N VAL A 161 8.29 -28.14 17.88
CA VAL A 161 8.94 -26.87 17.49
C VAL A 161 10.36 -27.12 17.00
N ARG A 162 11.14 -27.94 17.73
CA ARG A 162 12.51 -28.27 17.30
C ARG A 162 12.51 -28.99 15.95
N ARG A 163 11.59 -29.93 15.73
CA ARG A 163 11.43 -30.64 14.45
C ARG A 163 11.02 -29.71 13.30
N GLU A 164 10.11 -28.77 13.55
CA GLU A 164 9.71 -27.78 12.54
C GLU A 164 10.85 -26.82 12.19
N LEU A 165 11.62 -26.36 13.19
CA LEU A 165 12.80 -25.52 12.96
C LEU A 165 13.90 -26.28 12.21
N THR A 166 14.19 -27.53 12.56
CA THR A 166 15.17 -28.33 11.83
C THR A 166 14.70 -28.60 10.41
N ALA A 167 13.41 -28.94 10.21
CA ALA A 167 12.83 -29.13 8.89
C ALA A 167 12.90 -27.85 8.04
N PHE A 168 12.64 -26.68 8.64
CA PHE A 168 12.77 -25.39 7.96
C PHE A 168 14.23 -25.10 7.58
N CYS A 169 15.19 -25.38 8.47
CA CYS A 169 16.62 -25.22 8.17
C CYS A 169 17.10 -26.19 7.09
N GLU A 170 16.67 -27.45 7.14
CA GLU A 170 16.97 -28.46 6.12
C GLU A 170 16.36 -28.07 4.77
N GLU A 171 15.10 -27.65 4.74
CA GLU A 171 14.43 -27.17 3.53
C GLU A 171 15.13 -25.91 2.97
N ALA A 172 15.54 -24.98 3.84
CA ALA A 172 16.31 -23.81 3.43
C ALA A 172 17.68 -24.20 2.84
N LEU A 173 18.40 -25.14 3.47
CA LEU A 173 19.67 -25.65 2.97
C LEU A 173 19.51 -26.35 1.63
N VAL A 174 18.49 -27.20 1.47
CA VAL A 174 18.16 -27.85 0.19
C VAL A 174 17.89 -26.81 -0.88
N ARG A 175 17.05 -25.80 -0.61
CA ARG A 175 16.78 -24.72 -1.56
C ARG A 175 18.04 -23.93 -1.92
N VAL A 176 18.93 -23.69 -0.96
CA VAL A 176 20.22 -23.03 -1.24
C VAL A 176 21.10 -23.90 -2.14
N MET A 177 21.16 -25.21 -1.88
CA MET A 177 21.90 -26.17 -2.71
C MET A 177 21.31 -26.30 -4.11
N GLU A 178 19.99 -26.29 -4.27
CA GLU A 178 19.31 -26.29 -5.57
C GLU A 178 19.60 -25.02 -6.38
N ILE A 179 19.80 -23.88 -5.71
CA ILE A 179 20.15 -22.61 -6.34
C ILE A 179 21.65 -22.53 -6.65
N TRP A 180 22.51 -23.31 -5.98
CA TRP A 180 23.96 -23.23 -6.11
C TRP A 180 24.52 -23.44 -7.53
N PRO A 181 24.01 -24.39 -8.36
CA PRO A 181 24.39 -24.49 -9.77
C PRO A 181 24.19 -23.18 -10.55
N TYR A 182 23.25 -22.36 -10.12
CA TYR A 182 22.92 -21.05 -10.69
C TYR A 182 23.65 -19.88 -10.00
N ARG A 183 24.78 -20.13 -9.31
CA ARG A 183 25.53 -19.11 -8.54
C ARG A 183 25.85 -17.83 -9.31
N GLN A 184 26.13 -17.92 -10.62
CA GLN A 184 26.40 -16.73 -11.44
C GLN A 184 25.13 -15.89 -11.66
N ALA A 185 23.99 -16.55 -11.92
CA ALA A 185 22.70 -15.88 -12.02
C ALA A 185 22.25 -15.29 -10.67
N LEU A 186 22.53 -15.99 -9.57
CA LEU A 186 22.29 -15.48 -8.22
C LEU A 186 23.16 -14.26 -7.93
N ALA A 187 24.46 -14.31 -8.22
CA ALA A 187 25.38 -13.19 -8.03
C ALA A 187 24.91 -11.98 -8.87
N PHE A 188 24.59 -12.20 -10.14
CA PHE A 188 24.01 -11.17 -11.01
C PHE A 188 22.76 -10.55 -10.38
N TYR A 189 21.82 -11.36 -9.91
CA TYR A 189 20.60 -10.88 -9.26
C TYR A 189 20.88 -10.11 -7.96
N LEU A 190 21.77 -10.62 -7.10
CA LEU A 190 22.18 -9.94 -5.86
C LEU A 190 22.83 -8.59 -6.14
N THR A 191 23.65 -8.50 -7.18
CA THR A 191 24.19 -7.23 -7.67
C THR A 191 23.03 -6.29 -8.04
N HIS A 192 22.06 -6.73 -8.84
CA HIS A 192 20.91 -5.89 -9.22
C HIS A 192 20.10 -5.39 -8.01
N VAL A 193 19.87 -6.26 -7.02
CA VAL A 193 19.23 -5.88 -5.76
C VAL A 193 20.08 -4.88 -4.98
N PHE A 194 21.40 -5.08 -4.90
CA PHE A 194 22.30 -4.16 -4.23
C PHE A 194 22.24 -2.76 -4.86
N ALA A 195 22.29 -2.65 -6.19
CA ALA A 195 22.13 -1.37 -6.90
C ALA A 195 20.83 -0.65 -6.54
N LEU A 196 19.72 -1.41 -6.53
CA LEU A 196 18.43 -0.86 -6.15
C LEU A 196 18.47 -0.23 -4.75
N PHE A 197 19.14 -0.86 -3.78
CA PHE A 197 19.31 -0.30 -2.44
C PHE A 197 20.25 0.90 -2.40
N VAL A 198 21.29 0.95 -3.24
CA VAL A 198 22.12 2.16 -3.42
C VAL A 198 21.26 3.31 -3.93
N GLY A 199 20.45 3.08 -4.96
CA GLY A 199 19.54 4.08 -5.50
C GLY A 199 18.51 4.57 -4.46
N LEU A 200 17.94 3.65 -3.68
CA LEU A 200 17.04 4.01 -2.58
C LEU A 200 17.74 4.83 -1.49
N GLN A 201 18.99 4.54 -1.17
CA GLN A 201 19.76 5.33 -0.19
C GLN A 201 19.99 6.76 -0.69
N LEU A 202 20.36 6.92 -1.96
CA LEU A 202 20.52 8.24 -2.60
C LEU A 202 19.20 9.02 -2.59
N ILE A 203 18.09 8.38 -2.96
CA ILE A 203 16.76 8.99 -2.88
C ILE A 203 16.45 9.40 -1.44
N ASN A 204 16.75 8.55 -0.46
CA ASN A 204 16.52 8.85 0.94
C ASN A 204 17.31 10.07 1.42
N HIS A 205 18.58 10.23 1.02
CA HIS A 205 19.38 11.41 1.34
C HIS A 205 18.76 12.69 0.75
N ARG A 206 18.31 12.65 -0.50
CA ARG A 206 17.65 13.80 -1.15
C ARG A 206 16.31 14.13 -0.52
N LEU A 207 15.56 13.10 -0.13
CA LEU A 207 14.27 13.28 0.52
C LEU A 207 14.40 13.67 2.00
N ALA A 208 15.56 13.48 2.63
CA ALA A 208 15.79 13.88 4.03
C ALA A 208 15.61 15.38 4.27
N ALA A 209 15.65 16.21 3.20
CA ALA A 209 15.27 17.62 3.26
C ALA A 209 13.81 17.83 3.68
N PHE A 210 12.93 16.84 3.46
CA PHE A 210 11.55 16.87 3.91
C PHE A 210 11.42 16.33 5.34
N GLU A 211 10.68 17.05 6.20
CA GLU A 211 10.53 16.71 7.63
C GLU A 211 10.07 15.25 7.85
N VAL A 212 9.20 14.73 6.97
CA VAL A 212 8.72 13.35 7.05
C VAL A 212 9.88 12.35 6.99
N PHE A 213 10.82 12.52 6.06
CA PHE A 213 11.94 11.59 5.87
C PHE A 213 13.04 11.79 6.91
N ARG A 214 13.21 13.01 7.44
CA ARG A 214 14.17 13.33 8.50
C ARG A 214 13.92 12.57 9.81
N THR A 215 12.68 12.16 10.07
CA THR A 215 12.30 11.46 11.33
C THR A 215 12.71 9.98 11.38
N GLY A 216 13.54 9.50 10.46
CA GLY A 216 13.94 8.09 10.37
C GLY A 216 12.86 7.16 9.79
N THR A 217 11.65 7.69 9.49
CA THR A 217 10.61 6.93 8.78
C THR A 217 10.87 6.79 7.28
N GLY A 218 11.76 7.63 6.71
CA GLY A 218 12.06 7.66 5.28
C GLY A 218 12.40 6.30 4.68
N PRO A 219 13.37 5.55 5.24
CA PRO A 219 13.68 4.21 4.78
C PRO A 219 12.48 3.28 4.83
N LEU A 220 11.67 3.29 5.89
CA LEU A 220 10.49 2.43 5.99
C LEU A 220 9.44 2.75 4.93
N ILE A 221 9.23 4.04 4.62
CA ILE A 221 8.31 4.47 3.55
C ILE A 221 8.82 4.00 2.18
N LEU A 222 10.12 4.15 1.92
CA LEU A 222 10.73 3.69 0.67
C LEU A 222 10.67 2.17 0.54
N LEU A 223 10.93 1.44 1.61
CA LEU A 223 10.82 -0.02 1.66
C LEU A 223 9.37 -0.48 1.45
N PHE A 224 8.42 0.20 2.08
CA PHE A 224 7.00 -0.04 1.89
C PHE A 224 6.60 0.18 0.43
N PHE A 225 7.04 1.27 -0.19
CA PHE A 225 6.81 1.51 -1.61
C PHE A 225 7.46 0.43 -2.48
N LEU A 226 8.71 0.06 -2.18
CA LEU A 226 9.44 -0.98 -2.88
C LEU A 226 8.69 -2.32 -2.86
N TYR A 227 8.05 -2.67 -1.74
CA TYR A 227 7.22 -3.87 -1.64
C TYR A 227 6.13 -3.92 -2.72
N PHE A 228 5.42 -2.82 -2.95
CA PHE A 228 4.34 -2.77 -3.94
C PHE A 228 4.84 -2.80 -5.37
N VAL A 229 5.96 -2.14 -5.63
CA VAL A 229 6.54 -2.08 -6.99
C VAL A 229 7.50 -3.25 -7.26
N TRP A 230 7.67 -4.16 -6.30
CA TRP A 230 8.61 -5.28 -6.42
C TRP A 230 8.30 -6.19 -7.62
N GLY A 231 7.02 -6.42 -7.95
CA GLY A 231 6.64 -7.22 -9.11
C GLY A 231 7.17 -6.66 -10.44
N PRO A 232 6.87 -5.39 -10.79
CA PRO A 232 7.49 -4.71 -11.91
C PRO A 232 9.02 -4.59 -11.82
N ILE A 233 9.55 -4.18 -10.66
CA ILE A 233 11.00 -3.99 -10.45
C ILE A 233 11.76 -5.30 -10.66
N SER A 234 11.31 -6.40 -10.05
CA SER A 234 11.98 -7.70 -10.21
C SER A 234 11.98 -8.21 -11.64
N ARG A 235 10.99 -7.86 -12.47
CA ARG A 235 11.02 -8.13 -13.92
C ARG A 235 12.06 -7.27 -14.63
N LEU A 236 12.17 -5.99 -14.27
CA LEU A 236 13.18 -5.09 -14.80
C LEU A 236 14.61 -5.51 -14.40
N LEU A 237 14.82 -5.94 -13.14
CA LEU A 237 16.11 -6.43 -12.64
C LEU A 237 16.61 -7.69 -13.38
N ARG A 238 15.73 -8.42 -14.07
CA ARG A 238 16.12 -9.59 -14.88
C ARG A 238 16.60 -9.21 -16.29
N GLN A 239 16.41 -7.97 -16.73
CA GLN A 239 16.80 -7.52 -18.06
C GLN A 239 18.26 -7.07 -18.08
N ARG A 240 19.00 -7.41 -19.15
CA ARG A 240 20.41 -7.01 -19.33
C ARG A 240 20.62 -5.49 -19.37
N GLY A 241 19.60 -4.72 -19.74
CA GLY A 241 19.66 -3.24 -19.80
C GLY A 241 19.90 -2.56 -18.46
N PHE A 242 19.72 -3.27 -17.34
CA PHE A 242 19.92 -2.69 -16.00
C PHE A 242 21.39 -2.38 -15.68
N VAL A 243 22.35 -2.85 -16.48
CA VAL A 243 23.77 -2.46 -16.39
C VAL A 243 23.95 -0.95 -16.61
N ALA A 244 23.14 -0.31 -17.46
CA ALA A 244 23.20 1.14 -17.66
C ALA A 244 22.75 1.91 -16.39
N VAL A 245 21.73 1.39 -15.69
CA VAL A 245 21.26 1.95 -14.41
C VAL A 245 22.38 1.90 -13.37
N TRP A 246 23.16 0.83 -13.35
CA TRP A 246 24.35 0.70 -12.51
C TRP A 246 25.39 1.78 -12.75
N ALA A 247 25.74 2.04 -14.01
CA ALA A 247 26.71 3.09 -14.35
C ALA A 247 26.22 4.47 -13.87
N ILE A 248 24.93 4.77 -14.08
CA ILE A 248 24.30 6.01 -13.61
C ILE A 248 24.35 6.10 -12.08
N LEU A 249 23.98 5.03 -11.37
CA LEU A 249 23.98 5.02 -9.91
C LEU A 249 25.38 5.19 -9.32
N ILE A 250 26.41 4.62 -9.94
CA ILE A 250 27.81 4.82 -9.51
C ILE A 250 28.22 6.28 -9.68
N VAL A 251 27.90 6.90 -10.81
CA VAL A 251 28.17 8.33 -11.04
C VAL A 251 27.42 9.19 -10.03
N LEU A 252 26.13 8.93 -9.81
CA LEU A 252 25.34 9.66 -8.83
C LEU A 252 25.87 9.49 -7.39
N LEU A 253 26.32 8.28 -7.04
CA LEU A 253 26.94 8.01 -5.75
C LEU A 253 28.25 8.77 -5.57
N TRP A 254 29.07 8.86 -6.62
CA TRP A 254 30.34 9.59 -6.58
C TRP A 254 30.15 11.12 -6.49
N LEU A 255 29.05 11.63 -7.05
CA LEU A 255 28.65 13.04 -6.97
C LEU A 255 27.87 13.38 -5.70
N ASP A 256 27.56 12.42 -4.83
CA ASP A 256 26.75 12.68 -3.64
C ASP A 256 27.59 13.37 -2.55
N PRO A 257 27.19 14.55 -2.05
CA PRO A 257 27.99 15.31 -1.08
C PRO A 257 28.25 14.54 0.23
N GLU A 258 27.31 13.69 0.64
CA GLU A 258 27.43 12.91 1.88
C GLU A 258 28.46 11.79 1.73
N VAL A 259 28.55 11.18 0.54
CA VAL A 259 29.60 10.22 0.19
C VAL A 259 30.96 10.89 0.14
N GLN A 260 31.05 12.11 -0.39
CA GLN A 260 32.30 12.86 -0.43
C GLN A 260 32.78 13.27 0.97
N ALA A 261 31.86 13.61 1.86
CA ALA A 261 32.17 14.01 3.23
C ALA A 261 32.53 12.82 4.14
N ASN A 262 31.77 11.72 4.08
CA ASN A 262 31.88 10.59 5.01
C ASN A 262 32.57 9.35 4.43
N GLY A 263 32.90 9.37 3.15
CA GLY A 263 33.42 8.24 2.40
C GLY A 263 32.35 7.22 2.00
N LEU A 264 32.76 6.24 1.18
CA LEU A 264 31.87 5.19 0.66
C LEU A 264 31.48 4.14 1.71
N GLY A 265 32.33 3.88 2.70
CA GLY A 265 32.17 2.80 3.69
C GLY A 265 30.83 2.84 4.44
N PRO A 266 30.48 3.96 5.11
CA PRO A 266 29.21 4.09 5.83
C PRO A 266 27.98 3.91 4.95
N VAL A 267 28.04 4.40 3.70
CA VAL A 267 26.93 4.28 2.75
C VAL A 267 26.75 2.82 2.32
N LEU A 268 27.83 2.11 1.99
CA LEU A 268 27.79 0.69 1.65
C LEU A 268 27.29 -0.17 2.82
N GLN A 269 27.73 0.14 4.05
CA GLN A 269 27.24 -0.53 5.26
C GLN A 269 25.73 -0.30 5.46
N SER A 270 25.25 0.93 5.27
CA SER A 270 23.82 1.25 5.35
C SER A 270 23.01 0.50 4.29
N VAL A 271 23.50 0.45 3.05
CA VAL A 271 22.91 -0.31 1.94
C VAL A 271 22.80 -1.80 2.27
N LEU A 272 23.89 -2.42 2.74
CA LEU A 272 23.89 -3.83 3.14
C LEU A 272 22.92 -4.09 4.30
N ARG A 273 22.96 -3.25 5.34
CA ARG A 273 22.06 -3.36 6.50
C ARG A 273 20.60 -3.27 6.06
N ASN A 274 20.25 -2.28 5.23
CA ASN A 274 18.89 -2.10 4.73
C ASN A 274 18.46 -3.26 3.82
N MET A 275 19.36 -3.79 2.98
CA MET A 275 19.09 -4.94 2.13
C MET A 275 18.78 -6.19 2.95
N VAL A 276 19.57 -6.48 3.99
CA VAL A 276 19.35 -7.62 4.90
C VAL A 276 18.06 -7.44 5.70
N LEU A 277 17.88 -6.28 6.33
CA LEU A 277 16.70 -5.97 7.13
C LEU A 277 15.42 -6.06 6.29
N PHE A 278 15.42 -5.46 5.09
CA PHE A 278 14.29 -5.53 4.19
C PHE A 278 14.08 -6.94 3.66
N GLY A 279 15.13 -7.66 3.28
CA GLY A 279 15.01 -9.05 2.84
C GLY A 279 14.33 -9.91 3.90
N PHE A 280 14.71 -9.74 5.16
CA PHE A 280 14.10 -10.42 6.30
C PHE A 280 12.62 -10.01 6.50
N ILE A 281 12.33 -8.71 6.54
CA ILE A 281 10.96 -8.19 6.68
C ILE A 281 10.08 -8.68 5.52
N PHE A 282 10.57 -8.56 4.29
CA PHE A 282 9.86 -8.95 3.07
C PHE A 282 9.56 -10.44 3.07
N MET A 283 10.54 -11.29 3.39
CA MET A 283 10.37 -12.73 3.45
C MET A 283 9.36 -13.11 4.53
N THR A 284 9.49 -12.54 5.72
CA THR A 284 8.57 -12.79 6.85
C THR A 284 7.16 -12.36 6.48
N PHE A 285 6.97 -11.14 5.99
CA PHE A 285 5.69 -10.59 5.61
C PHE A 285 5.03 -11.38 4.47
N ARG A 286 5.77 -11.70 3.41
CA ARG A 286 5.27 -12.51 2.29
C ARG A 286 4.85 -13.90 2.74
N SER A 287 5.67 -14.57 3.55
CA SER A 287 5.37 -15.92 4.05
C SER A 287 4.12 -15.89 4.92
N THR A 288 4.02 -14.86 5.74
CA THR A 288 2.91 -14.64 6.67
C THR A 288 1.60 -14.34 5.93
N ILE A 289 1.61 -13.43 4.94
CA ILE A 289 0.45 -13.17 4.09
C ILE A 289 0.04 -14.43 3.35
N ALA A 290 0.97 -15.17 2.76
CA ALA A 290 0.66 -16.42 2.07
C ALA A 290 -0.02 -17.43 3.00
N LEU A 291 0.41 -17.48 4.27
CA LEU A 291 -0.17 -18.36 5.27
C LEU A 291 -1.58 -17.92 5.70
N ILE A 292 -1.81 -16.61 5.87
CA ILE A 292 -3.15 -16.06 6.13
C ILE A 292 -4.07 -16.32 4.96
N LEU A 293 -3.62 -16.01 3.74
CA LEU A 293 -4.45 -16.14 2.55
C LEU A 293 -4.89 -17.59 2.37
N ARG A 294 -3.99 -18.54 2.60
CA ARG A 294 -4.32 -19.98 2.58
C ARG A 294 -5.30 -20.38 3.69
N ARG A 295 -5.14 -19.87 4.93
CA ARG A 295 -5.94 -20.33 6.09
C ARG A 295 -7.28 -19.64 6.27
N GLN A 296 -7.36 -18.34 6.00
CA GLN A 296 -8.50 -17.50 6.36
C GLN A 296 -9.33 -17.06 5.17
N SER A 297 -8.75 -16.98 3.97
CA SER A 297 -9.49 -16.47 2.81
C SER A 297 -10.01 -17.56 1.89
N GLU A 298 -9.52 -18.80 1.92
CA GLU A 298 -10.07 -19.83 1.02
C GLU A 298 -11.36 -20.42 1.57
N SER A 299 -12.50 -20.01 0.99
CA SER A 299 -13.77 -20.69 1.15
C SER A 299 -13.97 -21.64 -0.02
N ARG A 300 -14.41 -22.87 0.28
CA ARG A 300 -14.83 -23.83 -0.73
C ARG A 300 -16.29 -23.53 -1.07
N VAL A 301 -16.53 -23.10 -2.31
CA VAL A 301 -17.85 -22.75 -2.81
C VAL A 301 -18.16 -23.68 -3.98
N ASP A 302 -19.36 -24.24 -4.00
CA ASP A 302 -19.83 -25.03 -5.13
C ASP A 302 -19.89 -24.13 -6.38
N MET A 303 -19.58 -24.67 -7.55
CA MET A 303 -19.63 -23.92 -8.80
C MET A 303 -21.02 -23.30 -9.05
N LYS A 304 -22.09 -23.95 -8.60
CA LYS A 304 -23.47 -23.44 -8.66
C LYS A 304 -23.71 -22.24 -7.75
N GLU A 305 -22.96 -22.15 -6.66
CA GLU A 305 -23.05 -21.07 -5.66
C GLU A 305 -22.14 -19.88 -5.99
N LEU A 306 -21.37 -19.93 -7.10
CA LEU A 306 -20.57 -18.80 -7.53
C LEU A 306 -21.47 -17.59 -7.84
N ARG A 307 -21.13 -16.47 -7.20
CA ARG A 307 -21.81 -15.17 -7.35
C ARG A 307 -20.86 -14.14 -7.94
N PRO A 308 -21.39 -13.10 -8.61
CA PRO A 308 -20.57 -11.99 -9.08
C PRO A 308 -19.80 -11.36 -7.91
N GLY A 309 -18.55 -10.98 -8.14
CA GLY A 309 -17.65 -10.41 -7.13
C GLY A 309 -16.83 -11.42 -6.34
N MET A 310 -17.07 -12.73 -6.50
CA MET A 310 -16.22 -13.76 -5.90
C MET A 310 -14.85 -13.79 -6.58
N VAL A 311 -13.77 -13.74 -5.81
CA VAL A 311 -12.39 -13.79 -6.33
C VAL A 311 -11.89 -15.23 -6.26
N LEU A 312 -11.74 -15.90 -7.40
CA LEU A 312 -11.21 -17.27 -7.44
C LEU A 312 -9.75 -17.34 -6.99
N SER A 313 -9.39 -18.43 -6.32
CA SER A 313 -8.02 -18.69 -5.89
C SER A 313 -7.06 -18.90 -7.06
N ASP A 314 -5.75 -18.78 -6.81
CA ASP A 314 -4.74 -19.10 -7.82
C ASP A 314 -4.86 -20.55 -8.33
N GLN A 315 -5.23 -21.46 -7.44
CA GLN A 315 -5.43 -22.88 -7.80
C GLN A 315 -6.66 -23.08 -8.66
N ALA A 316 -7.78 -22.46 -8.30
CA ALA A 316 -9.02 -22.48 -9.09
C ALA A 316 -8.80 -21.87 -10.48
N TRP A 317 -8.07 -20.76 -10.56
CA TRP A 317 -7.66 -20.15 -11.83
C TRP A 317 -6.75 -21.06 -12.65
N GLY A 318 -5.80 -21.75 -12.02
CA GLY A 318 -4.93 -22.72 -12.68
C GLY A 318 -5.73 -23.88 -13.27
N ALA A 319 -6.69 -24.41 -12.51
CA ALA A 319 -7.60 -25.46 -12.96
C ALA A 319 -8.46 -24.99 -14.13
N LEU A 320 -9.08 -23.81 -14.03
CA LEU A 320 -9.88 -23.22 -15.10
C LEU A 320 -9.11 -22.95 -16.37
N ARG A 321 -7.86 -22.48 -16.27
CA ARG A 321 -7.02 -22.25 -17.45
C ARG A 321 -6.67 -23.55 -18.17
N ARG A 322 -6.32 -24.60 -17.42
CA ARG A 322 -6.05 -25.93 -17.99
C ARG A 322 -7.29 -26.47 -18.69
N PHE A 323 -8.46 -26.26 -18.08
CA PHE A 323 -9.73 -26.68 -18.65
C PHE A 323 -10.10 -25.88 -19.91
N SER A 324 -10.01 -24.55 -19.87
CA SER A 324 -10.34 -23.68 -21.01
C SER A 324 -9.42 -23.97 -22.21
N ALA A 325 -8.15 -24.29 -21.95
CA ALA A 325 -7.21 -24.71 -22.99
C ALA A 325 -7.63 -26.01 -23.70
N SER A 326 -8.47 -26.83 -23.06
CA SER A 326 -9.00 -28.06 -23.66
C SER A 326 -10.38 -27.90 -24.30
N SER A 327 -11.14 -26.85 -23.98
CA SER A 327 -12.55 -26.70 -24.40
C SER A 327 -12.80 -25.70 -25.53
N ASP A 328 -11.75 -25.17 -26.15
CA ASP A 328 -11.79 -24.11 -27.18
C ASP A 328 -12.52 -22.81 -26.75
N GLN A 329 -12.87 -22.70 -25.46
CA GLN A 329 -13.49 -21.51 -24.89
C GLN A 329 -12.42 -20.53 -24.41
N PRO A 330 -12.62 -19.21 -24.60
CA PRO A 330 -11.70 -18.21 -24.11
C PRO A 330 -11.63 -18.27 -22.58
N ALA A 331 -10.41 -18.42 -22.05
CA ALA A 331 -10.20 -18.44 -20.61
C ALA A 331 -10.68 -17.11 -19.98
N PRO A 332 -11.46 -17.15 -18.88
CA PRO A 332 -11.97 -15.94 -18.27
C PRO A 332 -10.81 -15.05 -17.80
N ARG A 333 -11.03 -13.73 -17.86
CA ARG A 333 -10.00 -12.76 -17.49
C ARG A 333 -9.94 -12.66 -15.96
N ARG A 334 -8.71 -12.58 -15.42
CA ARG A 334 -8.51 -12.44 -13.98
C ARG A 334 -8.60 -10.97 -13.56
N TYR A 335 -9.66 -10.63 -12.84
CA TYR A 335 -9.90 -9.31 -12.27
C TYR A 335 -9.68 -9.27 -10.76
N ALA A 336 -9.29 -8.11 -10.24
CA ALA A 336 -9.15 -7.88 -8.80
C ALA A 336 -10.52 -7.77 -8.11
N ASP A 337 -11.54 -7.31 -8.84
CA ASP A 337 -12.92 -7.14 -8.36
C ASP A 337 -13.72 -8.47 -8.35
N GLY A 338 -13.11 -9.60 -8.76
CA GLY A 338 -13.73 -10.92 -8.82
C GLY A 338 -14.40 -11.24 -10.16
N LEU A 339 -15.24 -12.28 -10.16
CA LEU A 339 -15.99 -12.74 -11.34
C LEU A 339 -17.10 -11.75 -11.71
N PHE A 340 -17.23 -11.41 -13.00
CA PHE A 340 -18.39 -10.66 -13.49
C PHE A 340 -19.58 -11.60 -13.74
N SER A 341 -20.79 -11.02 -13.87
CA SER A 341 -21.99 -11.77 -14.26
C SER A 341 -21.77 -12.58 -15.53
N ASP A 342 -21.09 -11.97 -16.49
CA ASP A 342 -20.90 -12.51 -17.84
C ASP A 342 -19.88 -13.65 -17.84
N ASP A 343 -18.97 -13.68 -16.86
CA ASP A 343 -18.02 -14.78 -16.66
C ASP A 343 -18.69 -16.01 -16.01
N LEU A 344 -19.85 -15.85 -15.36
CA LEU A 344 -20.48 -16.93 -14.60
C LEU A 344 -21.26 -17.92 -15.47
N GLU A 345 -21.87 -17.47 -16.56
CA GLU A 345 -22.62 -18.37 -17.45
C GLU A 345 -21.73 -19.46 -18.05
N PRO A 346 -20.57 -19.14 -18.66
CA PRO A 346 -19.65 -20.16 -19.14
C PRO A 346 -19.21 -21.11 -18.02
N LEU A 347 -18.94 -20.59 -16.82
CA LEU A 347 -18.54 -21.38 -15.67
C LEU A 347 -19.66 -22.30 -15.17
N ARG A 348 -20.92 -21.86 -15.22
CA ARG A 348 -22.07 -22.68 -14.82
C ARG A 348 -22.35 -23.81 -15.79
N ASN A 349 -22.11 -23.60 -17.09
CA ASN A 349 -22.19 -24.68 -18.08
C ASN A 349 -21.11 -25.76 -17.85
N LEU A 350 -20.03 -25.43 -17.13
CA LEU A 350 -19.03 -26.41 -16.69
C LEU A 350 -19.39 -27.10 -15.37
N ALA A 351 -20.41 -26.61 -14.66
CA ALA A 351 -20.85 -27.15 -13.38
C ALA A 351 -21.60 -28.49 -13.49
N ASP A 352 -21.88 -28.96 -14.71
CA ASP A 352 -22.41 -30.30 -14.95
C ASP A 352 -21.36 -31.40 -14.65
N MET A 353 -20.10 -31.02 -14.42
CA MET A 353 -19.10 -31.94 -13.87
C MET A 353 -19.37 -32.19 -12.38
N PRO A 354 -19.65 -33.43 -11.97
CA PRO A 354 -19.93 -33.74 -10.57
C PRO A 354 -18.72 -33.41 -9.68
N ASN A 355 -18.99 -32.73 -8.56
CA ASN A 355 -18.06 -32.43 -7.47
C ASN A 355 -16.94 -31.41 -7.75
N LEU A 356 -17.10 -30.49 -8.71
CA LEU A 356 -16.13 -29.43 -8.91
C LEU A 356 -16.29 -28.31 -7.87
N VAL A 357 -15.52 -28.41 -6.78
CA VAL A 357 -15.49 -27.40 -5.72
C VAL A 357 -14.43 -26.35 -6.03
N MET A 358 -14.84 -25.08 -6.13
CA MET A 358 -13.93 -23.97 -6.36
C MET A 358 -13.50 -23.34 -5.04
N THR A 359 -12.22 -23.00 -4.93
CA THR A 359 -11.72 -22.20 -3.80
C THR A 359 -11.79 -20.71 -4.15
N VAL A 360 -12.49 -19.94 -3.33
CA VAL A 360 -12.72 -18.49 -3.48
C VAL A 360 -12.05 -17.76 -2.33
N TYR A 361 -11.36 -16.66 -2.60
CA TYR A 361 -10.86 -15.74 -1.59
C TYR A 361 -12.00 -14.90 -1.01
N ARG A 362 -12.18 -14.95 0.32
CA ARG A 362 -13.03 -14.03 1.06
C ARG A 362 -12.37 -12.65 1.05
N SER A 363 -13.03 -11.69 0.42
CA SER A 363 -12.59 -10.29 0.43
C SER A 363 -12.67 -9.72 1.85
N SER A 364 -11.68 -8.91 2.20
CA SER A 364 -11.68 -8.10 3.41
C SER A 364 -12.23 -6.72 3.04
N PRO A 365 -13.13 -6.12 3.83
CA PRO A 365 -13.74 -4.83 3.53
C PRO A 365 -12.69 -3.72 3.67
N PHE A 366 -11.98 -3.43 2.57
CA PHE A 366 -10.82 -2.55 2.59
C PHE A 366 -11.21 -1.07 2.65
N ALA A 367 -12.45 -0.72 2.27
CA ALA A 367 -12.99 0.63 2.37
C ALA A 367 -12.92 1.17 3.81
N PHE A 368 -13.07 0.29 4.82
CA PHE A 368 -12.90 0.65 6.22
C PHE A 368 -11.50 1.18 6.53
N TRP A 369 -10.46 0.56 5.98
CA TRP A 369 -9.08 1.00 6.17
C TRP A 369 -8.79 2.30 5.43
N VAL A 370 -9.36 2.47 4.23
CA VAL A 370 -9.28 3.73 3.47
C VAL A 370 -9.89 4.87 4.28
N PHE A 371 -11.09 4.65 4.85
CA PHE A 371 -11.76 5.62 5.70
C PHE A 371 -10.97 5.92 6.99
N LEU A 372 -10.57 4.88 7.74
CA LEU A 372 -9.82 5.02 8.98
C LEU A 372 -8.50 5.77 8.75
N GLY A 373 -7.75 5.43 7.70
CA GLY A 373 -6.49 6.10 7.39
C GLY A 373 -6.68 7.55 6.96
N SER A 374 -7.77 7.86 6.26
CA SER A 374 -8.13 9.25 5.94
C SER A 374 -8.49 10.04 7.19
N LEU A 375 -9.25 9.44 8.12
CA LEU A 375 -9.59 10.03 9.41
C LEU A 375 -8.35 10.26 10.29
N LEU A 376 -7.43 9.30 10.34
CA LEU A 376 -6.16 9.46 11.05
C LEU A 376 -5.30 10.58 10.45
N SER A 377 -5.40 10.79 9.13
CA SER A 377 -4.69 11.88 8.45
C SER A 377 -5.23 13.27 8.82
N LEU A 378 -6.54 13.37 9.12
CA LEU A 378 -7.17 14.55 9.71
C LEU A 378 -6.79 14.73 11.18
N ALA A 379 -6.97 13.68 11.99
CA ALA A 379 -6.82 13.76 13.44
C ALA A 379 -5.36 13.99 13.88
N ILE A 380 -4.41 13.43 13.14
CA ILE A 380 -3.00 13.47 13.51
C ILE A 380 -2.27 14.45 12.59
N ARG A 381 -1.69 15.52 13.15
CA ARG A 381 -0.87 16.47 12.36
C ARG A 381 0.29 15.75 11.65
N LYS A 382 0.95 14.83 12.35
CA LYS A 382 2.03 13.96 11.81
C LYS A 382 1.48 12.61 11.30
N ASN A 383 2.33 11.76 10.72
CA ASN A 383 1.91 10.40 10.31
C ASN A 383 1.88 9.44 11.53
N VAL A 384 1.17 8.32 11.43
CA VAL A 384 1.09 7.32 12.52
C VAL A 384 2.46 6.73 12.84
N MET A 385 3.34 6.60 11.85
CA MET A 385 4.70 6.09 12.05
C MET A 385 5.54 6.97 12.97
N PHE A 386 5.41 8.29 12.87
CA PHE A 386 6.08 9.23 13.76
C PHE A 386 5.69 8.97 15.22
N TRP A 387 4.41 8.70 15.49
CA TRP A 387 3.94 8.38 16.84
C TRP A 387 4.46 7.04 17.34
N LEU A 388 4.46 6.01 16.50
CA LEU A 388 5.02 4.71 16.88
C LEU A 388 6.53 4.79 17.15
N ILE A 389 7.28 5.53 16.33
CA ILE A 389 8.71 5.77 16.57
C ILE A 389 8.89 6.57 17.85
N ARG A 390 8.10 7.61 18.10
CA ARG A 390 8.20 8.42 19.32
C ARG A 390 7.90 7.59 20.57
N LEU A 391 6.83 6.79 20.56
CA LEU A 391 6.50 5.88 21.66
C LEU A 391 7.62 4.88 21.95
N TRP A 392 8.38 4.49 20.92
CA TRP A 392 9.52 3.59 21.06
C TRP A 392 10.81 4.33 21.48
N GLY A 393 11.01 5.54 20.94
CA GLY A 393 12.22 6.36 21.07
C GLY A 393 12.29 7.20 22.34
N ASP A 394 11.16 7.68 22.88
CA ASP A 394 11.12 8.46 24.15
C ASP A 394 11.46 7.60 25.39
N ARG A 395 11.90 6.34 25.23
CA ARG A 395 12.62 5.63 26.28
C ARG A 395 14.07 6.13 26.29
N PRO A 396 14.53 6.84 27.34
CA PRO A 396 15.85 7.48 27.36
C PRO A 396 17.01 6.54 27.02
N GLY A 397 16.89 5.24 27.31
CA GLY A 397 17.91 4.25 26.93
C GLY A 397 17.84 3.71 25.49
N VAL A 398 16.71 3.81 24.79
CA VAL A 398 16.57 3.26 23.42
C VAL A 398 17.11 4.24 22.40
N LEU A 399 16.96 5.55 22.62
CA LEU A 399 17.59 6.58 21.77
C LEU A 399 19.11 6.64 21.97
N GLU A 400 19.63 6.38 23.17
CA GLU A 400 21.08 6.27 23.40
C GLU A 400 21.66 4.97 22.86
N ALA A 401 20.96 3.83 23.04
CA ALA A 401 21.34 2.57 22.41
C ALA A 401 21.22 2.63 20.88
N ALA A 402 20.24 3.36 20.35
CA ALA A 402 20.15 3.65 18.93
C ALA A 402 21.24 4.64 18.49
N ARG A 403 21.53 5.74 19.18
CA ARG A 403 22.66 6.61 18.81
C ARG A 403 23.99 5.85 18.83
N GLY A 404 24.21 4.99 19.82
CA GLY A 404 25.36 4.08 19.89
C GLY A 404 25.39 3.01 18.79
N ALA A 405 24.24 2.42 18.42
CA ALA A 405 24.15 1.44 17.32
C ALA A 405 24.07 2.07 15.91
N TRP A 406 23.80 3.37 15.84
CA TRP A 406 23.63 4.13 14.61
C TRP A 406 24.77 5.14 14.36
N GLY A 407 25.75 5.25 15.26
CA GLY A 407 26.94 6.08 15.09
C GLY A 407 26.64 7.57 14.90
N LEU A 408 25.57 8.07 15.55
CA LEU A 408 25.13 9.47 15.52
C LEU A 408 25.44 10.19 16.82
#